data_AF-A0A4Q9HEZ6-F1
#
_entry.id   AF-A0A4Q9HEZ6-F1
#
_cell.length_a   1.000
_cell.length_b   1.000
_cell.length_c   1.000
_cell.angle_alpha   90.00
_cell.angle_beta   90.00
_cell.angle_gamma   90.00
#
_symmetry.space_group_name_H-M   'P 1'
#
loop_
_entity.id
_entity.type
_entity.pdbx_description
1 polymer ?
#
loop_
_entity_poly.entity_id
_entity_poly.type
_entity_poly.pdbx_seq_one_letter_code
_entity_poly.pdbx_strand_id
1 'polypeptide(L)'
;MNPIFLIPAVLVIAGVCFMIYMNKKHQSAKSEIDLDFERNKYDVYKQELLAQDFPQIKQWMKGKSIDAYTSASVPQSTTNKVQGVISDGIKNVALSAIGVKLRRIETECFWVLSGSDLHFFSTNTVGELDEHIVFDNFRIEEATLRYGGILKSQLGVYLKSSEEYLPKTHIITFNIDGAPLSLEVHDRLNYVPDPTDILNMNKQLMTRVKYQIVGEKFVKILQDKFPNLQVA
;
A
#
# COMPACT_ATOMS: atom_id res chain seq x y z
N MET A 1 -10.52 45.74 -30.90
CA MET A 1 -10.25 44.91 -29.71
C MET A 1 -9.13 43.95 -30.06
N ASN A 2 -8.03 43.95 -29.30
CA ASN A 2 -6.84 43.15 -29.63
C ASN A 2 -7.15 41.67 -29.32
N PRO A 3 -7.09 40.73 -30.28
CA PRO A 3 -7.48 39.33 -30.09
C PRO A 3 -6.69 38.58 -29.00
N ILE A 4 -5.55 39.13 -28.58
CA ILE A 4 -4.74 38.65 -27.46
C ILE A 4 -5.52 38.55 -26.14
N PHE A 5 -6.51 39.42 -25.89
CA PHE A 5 -7.34 39.36 -24.67
C PHE A 5 -8.43 38.28 -24.70
N LEU A 6 -8.73 37.69 -25.88
CA LEU A 6 -9.69 36.59 -26.00
C LEU A 6 -9.05 35.23 -25.72
N ILE A 7 -7.73 35.12 -25.91
CA ILE A 7 -6.98 33.86 -25.70
C ILE A 7 -7.12 33.34 -24.26
N PRO A 8 -6.94 34.15 -23.19
CA PRO A 8 -7.14 33.67 -21.82
C PRO A 8 -8.58 33.22 -21.55
N ALA A 9 -9.57 33.96 -22.08
CA ALA A 9 -10.98 33.63 -21.89
C ALA A 9 -11.35 32.30 -22.55
N VAL A 10 -10.88 32.07 -23.78
CA VAL A 10 -11.10 30.81 -24.51
C VAL A 10 -10.43 29.63 -23.78
N LEU A 11 -9.21 29.81 -23.26
CA LEU A 11 -8.51 28.76 -22.50
C LEU A 11 -9.24 28.41 -21.20
N VAL A 12 -9.77 29.40 -20.47
CA VAL A 12 -10.56 29.15 -19.27
C VAL A 12 -11.84 28.39 -19.60
N ILE A 13 -12.58 28.80 -20.62
CA ILE A 13 -13.81 28.12 -21.05
C ILE A 13 -13.51 26.68 -21.49
N ALA A 14 -12.48 26.50 -22.33
CA ALA A 14 -12.06 25.17 -22.77
C ALA A 14 -11.65 24.28 -21.59
N GLY A 15 -10.93 24.83 -20.61
CA GLY A 15 -10.55 24.13 -19.39
C GLY A 15 -11.75 23.70 -18.55
N VAL A 16 -12.74 24.58 -18.37
CA VAL A 16 -13.99 24.25 -17.65
C VAL A 16 -14.79 23.17 -18.39
N CYS A 17 -14.96 23.30 -19.71
CA CYS A 17 -15.63 22.29 -20.53
C CYS A 17 -14.92 20.93 -20.44
N PHE A 18 -13.59 20.93 -20.50
CA PHE A 18 -12.78 19.73 -20.35
C PHE A 18 -12.94 19.08 -18.96
N MET A 19 -12.92 19.87 -17.88
CA MET A 19 -13.16 19.37 -16.52
C MET A 19 -14.55 18.72 -16.39
N ILE A 20 -15.60 19.36 -16.92
CA ILE A 20 -16.96 18.81 -16.90
C ILE A 20 -17.02 17.48 -17.67
N TYR A 21 -16.42 17.43 -18.86
CA TYR A 21 -16.36 16.22 -19.68
C TYR A 21 -15.64 15.07 -18.96
N MET A 22 -14.46 15.35 -18.39
CA MET A 22 -13.67 14.35 -17.65
C MET A 22 -14.38 13.87 -16.40
N ASN A 23 -15.04 14.75 -15.64
CA ASN A 23 -15.80 14.35 -14.46
C ASN A 23 -16.99 13.44 -14.83
N LYS A 24 -17.71 13.75 -15.91
CA LYS A 24 -18.78 12.87 -16.42
C LYS A 24 -18.24 11.48 -16.79
N LYS A 25 -17.13 11.43 -17.53
CA LYS A 25 -16.47 10.18 -17.91
C LYS A 25 -16.06 9.36 -16.68
N HIS A 26 -15.52 10.01 -15.65
CA HIS A 26 -15.18 9.38 -14.38
C HIS A 26 -16.39 8.79 -13.65
N GLN A 27 -17.49 9.53 -13.56
CA GLN A 27 -18.70 9.02 -12.89
C GLN A 27 -19.32 7.83 -13.65
N SER A 28 -19.40 7.91 -14.98
CA SER A 28 -19.87 6.80 -15.80
C SER A 28 -19.01 5.56 -15.62
N ALA A 29 -17.69 5.70 -15.75
CA ALA A 29 -16.73 4.61 -15.57
C ALA A 29 -16.84 3.98 -14.16
N LYS A 30 -16.98 4.80 -13.12
CA LYS A 30 -17.15 4.32 -11.75
C LYS A 30 -18.46 3.56 -11.55
N SER A 31 -19.55 4.01 -12.17
CA SER A 31 -20.87 3.35 -12.06
C SER A 31 -20.97 2.02 -12.79
N GLU A 32 -20.13 1.80 -13.80
CA GLU A 32 -20.05 0.53 -14.53
C GLU A 32 -19.32 -0.57 -13.74
N ILE A 33 -18.54 -0.20 -12.72
CA ILE A 33 -17.75 -1.14 -11.94
C ILE A 33 -18.56 -1.61 -10.72
N ASP A 34 -18.97 -2.87 -10.76
CA ASP A 34 -19.55 -3.55 -9.61
C ASP A 34 -18.45 -4.10 -8.69
N LEU A 35 -18.15 -3.36 -7.63
CA LEU A 35 -17.09 -3.71 -6.67
C LEU A 35 -17.34 -5.08 -6.00
N ASP A 36 -18.60 -5.43 -5.71
CA ASP A 36 -18.94 -6.68 -5.04
C ASP A 36 -18.76 -7.88 -5.97
N PHE A 37 -19.10 -7.71 -7.24
CA PHE A 37 -18.76 -8.69 -8.27
C PHE A 37 -17.24 -8.85 -8.42
N GLU A 38 -16.51 -7.74 -8.50
CA GLU A 38 -15.07 -7.73 -8.73
C GLU A 38 -14.28 -8.39 -7.58
N ARG A 39 -14.75 -8.28 -6.32
CA ARG A 39 -14.14 -8.96 -5.15
C ARG A 39 -14.03 -10.47 -5.31
N ASN A 40 -14.92 -11.10 -6.08
CA ASN A 40 -14.87 -12.54 -6.34
C ASN A 40 -13.68 -12.95 -7.23
N LYS A 41 -13.00 -11.99 -7.87
CA LYS A 41 -11.83 -12.22 -8.72
C LYS A 41 -10.50 -12.04 -8.00
N TYR A 42 -10.52 -12.02 -6.65
CA TYR A 42 -9.32 -11.84 -5.83
C TYR A 42 -8.12 -12.68 -6.31
N ASP A 43 -8.28 -13.99 -6.50
CA ASP A 43 -7.15 -14.86 -6.85
C ASP A 43 -6.59 -14.55 -8.25
N VAL A 44 -7.46 -14.16 -9.19
CA VAL A 44 -7.04 -13.72 -10.53
C VAL A 44 -6.24 -12.43 -10.43
N TYR A 45 -6.75 -11.44 -9.70
CA TYR A 45 -6.07 -10.16 -9.53
C TYR A 45 -4.77 -10.27 -8.74
N LYS A 46 -4.74 -11.12 -7.71
CA LYS A 46 -3.51 -11.41 -6.96
C LYS A 46 -2.41 -11.91 -7.89
N GLN A 47 -2.72 -12.85 -8.79
CA GLN A 47 -1.72 -13.40 -9.72
C GLN A 47 -1.35 -12.43 -10.83
N GLU A 48 -2.33 -11.72 -11.39
CA GLU A 48 -2.11 -10.73 -12.44
C GLU A 48 -1.19 -9.61 -11.96
N LEU A 49 -1.52 -9.00 -10.82
CA LEU A 49 -0.75 -7.90 -10.24
C LEU A 49 0.67 -8.34 -9.83
N LEU A 50 0.84 -9.55 -9.26
CA LEU A 50 2.18 -10.08 -8.99
C LEU A 50 3.01 -10.37 -10.24
N ALA A 51 2.38 -10.59 -11.39
CA ALA A 51 3.09 -10.87 -12.64
C ALA A 51 3.46 -9.59 -13.40
N GLN A 52 2.59 -8.57 -13.34
CA GLN A 52 2.72 -7.35 -14.15
C GLN A 52 3.27 -6.19 -13.33
N ASP A 53 2.59 -5.84 -12.24
CA ASP A 53 2.81 -4.57 -11.55
C ASP A 53 3.80 -4.70 -10.39
N PHE A 54 3.84 -5.89 -9.75
CA PHE A 54 4.68 -6.19 -8.60
C PHE A 54 5.58 -7.44 -8.77
N PRO A 55 6.26 -7.65 -9.93
CA PRO A 55 7.11 -8.82 -10.17
C PRO A 55 8.29 -8.92 -9.19
N GLN A 56 8.76 -7.79 -8.66
CA GLN A 56 9.84 -7.71 -7.67
C GLN A 56 9.50 -8.48 -6.39
N ILE A 57 8.23 -8.55 -5.98
CA ILE A 57 7.82 -9.33 -4.80
C ILE A 57 8.15 -10.82 -5.00
N LYS A 58 7.92 -11.37 -6.20
CA LYS A 58 8.28 -12.76 -6.50
C LYS A 58 9.80 -12.98 -6.42
N GLN A 59 10.57 -12.02 -6.90
CA GLN A 59 12.04 -12.07 -6.85
C GLN A 59 12.55 -12.05 -5.40
N TRP A 60 12.03 -11.15 -4.57
CA TRP A 60 12.42 -11.01 -3.17
C TRP A 60 12.03 -12.22 -2.31
N MET A 61 10.91 -12.88 -2.63
CA MET A 61 10.47 -14.10 -1.96
C MET A 61 11.28 -15.35 -2.34
N LYS A 62 12.14 -15.29 -3.36
CA LYS A 62 13.07 -16.37 -3.76
C LYS A 62 12.39 -17.76 -3.89
N GLY A 63 11.19 -17.79 -4.45
CA GLY A 63 10.43 -19.03 -4.69
C GLY A 63 9.59 -19.53 -3.50
N LYS A 64 9.56 -18.82 -2.36
CA LYS A 64 8.58 -19.05 -1.30
C LYS A 64 7.16 -18.72 -1.78
N SER A 65 6.14 -19.31 -1.15
CA SER A 65 4.74 -19.03 -1.50
C SER A 65 4.36 -17.57 -1.18
N ILE A 66 3.38 -17.05 -1.91
CA ILE A 66 2.79 -15.73 -1.66
C ILE A 66 1.30 -15.96 -1.44
N ASP A 67 0.93 -16.13 -0.18
CA ASP A 67 -0.45 -16.43 0.21
C ASP A 67 -1.31 -15.16 0.05
N ALA A 68 -0.80 -14.03 0.54
CA ALA A 68 -1.38 -12.69 0.40
C ALA A 68 -0.27 -11.62 0.42
N TYR A 69 -0.54 -10.44 -0.14
CA TYR A 69 0.36 -9.29 -0.04
C TYR A 69 -0.41 -7.97 -0.13
N THR A 70 0.17 -6.90 0.39
CA THR A 70 -0.36 -5.53 0.32
C THR A 70 0.75 -4.48 0.48
N SER A 71 0.44 -3.21 0.27
CA SER A 71 1.37 -2.12 0.58
C SER A 71 1.47 -1.85 2.07
N ALA A 72 2.56 -1.23 2.47
CA ALA A 72 2.90 -0.96 3.84
C ALA A 72 3.59 0.40 3.96
N SER A 73 3.76 0.86 5.20
CA SER A 73 4.64 1.99 5.50
C SER A 73 5.12 1.97 6.95
N VAL A 74 6.11 2.80 7.22
CA VAL A 74 6.57 3.06 8.59
C VAL A 74 5.79 4.25 9.16
N PRO A 75 5.10 4.10 10.30
CA PRO A 75 4.44 5.21 10.96
C PRO A 75 5.42 6.35 11.28
N GLN A 76 4.97 7.60 11.20
CA GLN A 76 5.79 8.77 11.57
C GLN A 76 6.33 8.70 12.99
N SER A 77 5.55 8.16 13.94
CA SER A 77 5.94 8.04 15.33
C SER A 77 7.02 6.96 15.58
N THR A 78 7.21 6.04 14.64
CA THR A 78 8.19 4.95 14.71
C THR A 78 9.57 5.38 14.19
N THR A 79 9.63 6.40 13.32
CA THR A 79 10.87 6.87 12.65
C THR A 79 12.00 7.28 13.62
N ASN A 80 11.68 7.60 14.88
CA ASN A 80 12.65 8.05 15.89
C ASN A 80 12.90 7.04 17.03
N LYS A 81 12.28 5.85 17.02
CA LYS A 81 12.24 4.96 18.19
C LYS A 81 13.03 3.66 18.09
N VAL A 82 13.62 3.34 16.94
CA VAL A 82 14.33 2.07 16.72
C VAL A 82 15.85 2.30 16.79
N GLN A 83 16.36 2.64 17.97
CA GLN A 83 17.80 2.58 18.25
C GLN A 83 18.08 1.43 19.20
N GLY A 84 18.77 0.41 18.70
CA GLY A 84 19.50 -0.57 19.52
C GLY A 84 18.67 -1.73 20.06
N VAL A 85 18.51 -2.78 19.26
CA VAL A 85 18.16 -4.12 19.77
C VAL A 85 18.91 -5.16 18.97
N ILE A 86 19.85 -5.87 19.61
CA ILE A 86 20.78 -6.82 19.00
C ILE A 86 20.58 -8.20 19.64
N SER A 87 20.02 -9.20 18.94
CA SER A 87 20.10 -10.62 19.39
C SER A 87 19.68 -11.69 18.36
N ASP A 88 20.15 -12.91 18.60
CA ASP A 88 20.38 -14.08 17.73
C ASP A 88 19.14 -14.91 17.31
N GLY A 89 17.93 -14.35 17.41
CA GLY A 89 16.68 -15.07 17.12
C GLY A 89 16.22 -15.05 15.66
N ILE A 90 16.75 -14.15 14.82
CA ILE A 90 16.44 -14.15 13.38
C ILE A 90 17.35 -15.14 12.68
N LYS A 91 16.78 -16.23 12.19
CA LYS A 91 17.45 -17.07 11.21
C LYS A 91 17.55 -16.30 9.89
N ASN A 92 18.74 -15.74 9.69
CA ASN A 92 19.22 -14.95 8.56
C ASN A 92 18.68 -13.51 8.46
N VAL A 93 19.59 -12.59 8.78
CA VAL A 93 19.59 -11.13 8.57
C VAL A 93 19.09 -10.26 9.75
N ALA A 94 20.05 -9.98 10.63
CA ALA A 94 20.28 -8.70 11.32
C ALA A 94 19.12 -8.08 12.12
N LEU A 95 18.92 -8.54 13.37
CA LEU A 95 18.57 -7.59 14.43
C LEU A 95 19.82 -6.97 15.10
N SER A 96 20.96 -7.64 15.09
CA SER A 96 22.19 -7.19 15.76
C SER A 96 22.95 -6.03 15.10
N ALA A 97 22.56 -5.62 13.90
CA ALA A 97 23.10 -4.42 13.22
C ALA A 97 22.08 -3.27 13.17
N ILE A 98 21.00 -3.34 13.96
CA ILE A 98 19.87 -2.40 13.96
C ILE A 98 20.27 -1.01 14.50
N GLY A 99 20.98 -0.27 13.65
CA GLY A 99 20.73 1.13 13.39
C GLY A 99 19.72 1.24 12.25
N VAL A 100 18.56 0.57 12.38
CA VAL A 100 17.50 0.57 11.39
C VAL A 100 17.02 1.99 11.19
N LYS A 101 17.41 2.57 10.07
CA LYS A 101 16.83 3.80 9.57
C LYS A 101 15.56 3.40 8.80
N LEU A 102 14.57 2.85 9.50
CA LEU A 102 13.16 2.90 9.05
C LEU A 102 12.75 4.36 9.10
N ARG A 103 13.28 5.12 8.15
CA ARG A 103 12.92 6.49 7.88
C ARG A 103 11.61 6.40 7.12
N ARG A 104 10.66 7.28 7.43
CA ARG A 104 9.58 7.60 6.50
C ARG A 104 10.19 8.33 5.29
N ILE A 105 11.01 7.61 4.52
CA ILE A 105 11.28 7.94 3.14
C ILE A 105 9.98 7.57 2.42
N GLU A 106 9.57 8.36 1.45
CA GLU A 106 8.40 8.04 0.61
C GLU A 106 8.72 6.87 -0.35
N THR A 107 9.34 5.80 0.18
CA THR A 107 9.67 4.59 -0.53
C THR A 107 8.60 3.53 -0.31
N GLU A 108 8.43 2.68 -1.30
CA GLU A 108 7.42 1.64 -1.25
C GLU A 108 7.82 0.56 -0.25
N CYS A 109 6.86 0.17 0.60
CA CYS A 109 7.02 -0.98 1.47
C CYS A 109 5.88 -1.97 1.20
N PHE A 110 6.13 -3.25 1.48
CA PHE A 110 5.19 -4.33 1.23
C PHE A 110 5.13 -5.30 2.40
N TRP A 111 3.92 -5.80 2.66
CA TRP A 111 3.70 -6.98 3.48
C TRP A 111 3.42 -8.17 2.59
N VAL A 112 4.00 -9.33 2.92
CA VAL A 112 3.74 -10.61 2.26
C VAL A 112 3.56 -11.70 3.30
N LEU A 113 2.42 -12.39 3.25
CA LEU A 113 2.18 -13.61 4.02
C LEU A 113 2.63 -14.82 3.21
N SER A 114 3.44 -15.69 3.80
CA SER A 114 4.01 -16.89 3.16
C SER A 114 4.05 -18.05 4.15
N GLY A 115 3.08 -18.96 4.07
CA GLY A 115 2.95 -19.95 5.14
C GLY A 115 2.75 -19.22 6.47
N SER A 116 3.38 -19.68 7.53
CA SER A 116 3.25 -19.06 8.86
C SER A 116 4.20 -17.89 9.09
N ASP A 117 4.91 -17.42 8.05
CA ASP A 117 5.81 -16.28 8.13
C ASP A 117 5.17 -15.05 7.51
N LEU A 118 5.42 -13.90 8.13
CA LEU A 118 5.05 -12.58 7.61
C LEU A 118 6.32 -11.81 7.25
N HIS A 119 6.43 -11.40 6.00
CA HIS A 119 7.57 -10.69 5.46
C HIS A 119 7.25 -9.21 5.28
N PHE A 120 8.11 -8.34 5.78
CA PHE A 120 8.12 -6.91 5.50
C PHE A 120 9.28 -6.59 4.56
N PHE A 121 8.98 -5.90 3.46
CA PHE A 121 9.96 -5.39 2.54
C PHE A 121 9.91 -3.87 2.54
N SER A 122 11.06 -3.20 2.58
CA SER A 122 11.18 -1.78 2.24
C SER A 122 12.08 -1.59 1.04
N THR A 123 11.82 -0.53 0.28
CA THR A 123 12.65 -0.14 -0.85
C THR A 123 13.47 1.11 -0.55
N ASN A 124 14.57 1.27 -1.29
CA ASN A 124 15.34 2.51 -1.29
C ASN A 124 14.72 3.52 -2.30
N THR A 125 15.33 4.70 -2.44
CA THR A 125 14.80 5.78 -3.30
C THR A 125 14.77 5.46 -4.78
N VAL A 126 15.46 4.40 -5.22
CA VAL A 126 15.47 3.94 -6.62
C VAL A 126 14.58 2.69 -6.82
N GLY A 127 13.84 2.27 -5.79
CA GLY A 127 12.89 1.15 -5.86
C GLY A 127 13.53 -0.24 -5.68
N GLU A 128 14.81 -0.32 -5.32
CA GLU A 128 15.47 -1.59 -5.02
C GLU A 128 15.20 -2.01 -3.58
N LEU A 129 15.28 -3.32 -3.31
CA LEU A 129 15.12 -3.87 -1.96
C LEU A 129 16.19 -3.28 -1.03
N ASP A 130 15.73 -2.64 0.04
CA ASP A 130 16.57 -2.07 1.09
C ASP A 130 16.58 -2.99 2.31
N GLU A 131 15.41 -3.29 2.87
CA GLU A 131 15.27 -4.15 4.04
C GLU A 131 14.29 -5.29 3.79
N HIS A 132 14.60 -6.46 4.35
CA HIS A 132 13.73 -7.62 4.41
C HIS A 132 13.67 -8.16 5.83
N ILE A 133 12.55 -7.93 6.51
CA ILE A 133 12.31 -8.40 7.87
C ILE A 133 11.33 -9.58 7.83
N VAL A 134 11.65 -10.64 8.55
CA VAL A 134 10.79 -11.82 8.67
C VAL A 134 10.29 -11.94 10.10
N PHE A 135 8.97 -11.97 10.25
CA PHE A 135 8.28 -12.27 11.50
C PHE A 135 7.80 -13.71 11.40
N ASP A 136 8.29 -14.57 12.29
CA ASP A 136 7.84 -15.94 12.39
C ASP A 136 6.50 -16.04 13.12
N ASN A 137 5.93 -17.25 13.13
CA ASN A 137 4.65 -17.55 13.76
C ASN A 137 4.56 -17.04 15.22
N PHE A 138 5.61 -17.27 16.03
CA PHE A 138 5.61 -16.89 17.44
C PHE A 138 5.52 -15.37 17.63
N ARG A 139 6.26 -14.61 16.83
CA ARG A 139 6.20 -13.14 16.86
C ARG A 139 4.84 -12.60 16.42
N ILE A 140 4.19 -13.25 15.46
CA ILE A 140 2.86 -12.85 14.98
C ILE A 140 1.78 -13.18 16.02
N GLU A 141 1.91 -14.29 16.74
CA GLU A 141 1.00 -14.68 17.83
C GLU A 141 1.03 -13.70 19.02
N GLU A 142 2.16 -13.04 19.28
CA GLU A 142 2.30 -12.01 20.31
C GLU A 142 2.00 -10.59 19.80
N ALA A 143 1.86 -10.42 18.49
CA ALA A 143 1.61 -9.11 17.91
C ALA A 143 0.20 -8.61 18.20
N THR A 144 0.04 -7.29 18.11
CA THR A 144 -1.27 -6.63 18.23
C THR A 144 -1.61 -5.89 16.95
N LEU A 145 -2.90 -5.90 16.58
CA LEU A 145 -3.42 -5.21 15.41
C LEU A 145 -4.46 -4.19 15.85
N ARG A 146 -4.35 -2.95 15.36
CA ARG A 146 -5.34 -1.90 15.59
C ARG A 146 -5.61 -1.12 14.33
N TYR A 147 -6.77 -0.49 14.24
CA TYR A 147 -7.08 0.41 13.14
C TYR A 147 -6.23 1.70 13.24
N GLY A 148 -5.51 2.02 12.16
CA GLY A 148 -4.62 3.19 12.06
C GLY A 148 -5.28 4.42 11.43
N GLY A 149 -6.48 4.27 10.86
CA GLY A 149 -7.16 5.36 10.16
C GLY A 149 -6.76 5.47 8.69
N ILE A 150 -7.09 6.60 8.08
CA ILE A 150 -6.76 6.89 6.68
C ILE A 150 -5.33 7.42 6.60
N LEU A 151 -4.52 6.87 5.68
CA LEU A 151 -3.16 7.32 5.44
C LEU A 151 -3.19 8.74 4.88
N LYS A 152 -2.84 9.72 5.72
CA LYS A 152 -2.73 11.13 5.31
C LYS A 152 -1.30 11.43 4.85
N SER A 153 -1.19 12.23 3.79
CA SER A 153 0.10 12.77 3.34
C SER A 153 0.75 13.60 4.45
N GLN A 154 2.07 13.71 4.43
CA GLN A 154 2.81 14.50 5.42
C GLN A 154 2.35 15.96 5.49
N LEU A 155 1.87 16.50 4.38
CA LEU A 155 1.39 17.87 4.27
C LEU A 155 -0.09 18.02 4.67
N GLY A 156 -0.84 16.91 4.80
CA GLY A 156 -2.28 16.94 5.10
C GLY A 156 -3.14 17.63 4.03
N VAL A 157 -2.55 18.03 2.90
CA VAL A 157 -3.24 18.68 1.80
C VAL A 157 -3.66 17.61 0.80
N TYR A 158 -4.95 17.31 0.77
CA TYR A 158 -5.59 16.55 -0.30
C TYR A 158 -6.98 17.14 -0.55
N LEU A 159 -7.46 17.03 -1.79
CA LEU A 159 -8.85 17.34 -2.08
C LEU A 159 -9.73 16.31 -1.38
N LYS A 160 -10.80 16.73 -0.69
CA LYS A 160 -11.73 15.81 -0.01
C LYS A 160 -12.27 14.71 -0.94
N SER A 161 -12.44 15.03 -2.22
CA SER A 161 -12.82 14.06 -3.26
C SER A 161 -11.79 12.95 -3.49
N SER A 162 -10.54 13.14 -3.08
CA SER A 162 -9.47 12.14 -3.17
C SER A 162 -9.41 11.21 -1.96
N GLU A 163 -10.13 11.52 -0.88
CA GLU A 163 -10.12 10.74 0.36
C GLU A 163 -10.58 9.30 0.15
N GLU A 164 -11.53 9.08 -0.77
CA GLU A 164 -11.99 7.73 -1.12
C GLU A 164 -10.88 6.84 -1.72
N TYR A 165 -9.86 7.45 -2.32
CA TYR A 165 -8.71 6.74 -2.90
C TYR A 165 -7.56 6.56 -1.93
N LEU A 166 -7.60 7.18 -0.75
CA LEU A 166 -6.55 7.04 0.25
C LEU A 166 -6.62 5.66 0.93
N PRO A 167 -5.46 5.02 1.18
CA PRO A 167 -5.40 3.78 1.93
C PRO A 167 -5.99 3.93 3.33
N LYS A 168 -6.81 2.96 3.75
CA LYS A 168 -7.06 2.72 5.17
C LYS A 168 -5.91 1.87 5.69
N THR A 169 -5.47 2.17 6.91
CA THR A 169 -4.31 1.53 7.50
C THR A 169 -4.69 0.77 8.76
N HIS A 170 -4.00 -0.33 8.99
CA HIS A 170 -3.91 -0.98 10.28
C HIS A 170 -2.48 -0.84 10.79
N ILE A 171 -2.30 -0.78 12.09
CA ILE A 171 -0.98 -0.77 12.71
C ILE A 171 -0.80 -2.13 13.36
N ILE A 172 0.15 -2.90 12.84
CA ILE A 172 0.62 -4.12 13.50
C ILE A 172 1.82 -3.76 14.37
N THR A 173 1.79 -4.19 15.62
CA THR A 173 2.87 -3.93 16.58
C THR A 173 3.42 -5.24 17.10
N PHE A 174 4.71 -5.43 16.90
CA PHE A 174 5.47 -6.57 17.40
C PHE A 174 6.25 -6.17 18.65
N ASN A 175 6.41 -7.10 19.58
CA ASN A 175 7.39 -6.97 20.65
C ASN A 175 8.71 -7.57 20.17
N ILE A 176 9.74 -6.74 20.03
CA ILE A 176 11.07 -7.14 19.60
C ILE A 176 12.01 -6.90 20.78
N ASP A 177 12.29 -7.98 21.53
CA ASP A 177 13.15 -8.00 22.71
C ASP A 177 12.82 -6.88 23.74
N GLY A 178 11.53 -6.67 23.98
CA GLY A 178 11.03 -5.66 24.93
C GLY A 178 10.80 -4.27 24.32
N ALA A 179 11.16 -4.06 23.05
CA ALA A 179 10.90 -2.82 22.31
C ALA A 179 9.73 -3.02 21.31
N PRO A 180 8.70 -2.15 21.34
CA PRO A 180 7.61 -2.23 20.37
C PRO A 180 8.05 -1.74 18.98
N LEU A 181 7.86 -2.57 17.96
CA LEU A 181 8.00 -2.22 16.55
C LEU A 181 6.61 -2.12 15.90
N SER A 182 6.18 -0.90 15.59
CA SER A 182 4.90 -0.64 14.93
C SER A 182 5.09 -0.33 13.44
N LEU A 183 4.36 -1.02 12.58
CA LEU A 183 4.38 -0.90 11.13
C LEU A 183 2.95 -0.82 10.58
N GLU A 184 2.76 -0.13 9.46
CA GLU A 184 1.45 0.06 8.83
C GLU A 184 1.18 -1.01 7.77
N VAL A 185 -0.04 -1.52 7.76
CA VAL A 185 -0.60 -2.43 6.74
C VAL A 185 -1.69 -1.65 6.01
N HIS A 186 -1.58 -1.53 4.69
CA HIS A 186 -2.57 -0.80 3.89
C HIS A 186 -3.66 -1.73 3.38
N ASP A 187 -4.88 -1.20 3.23
CA ASP A 187 -6.01 -1.90 2.63
C ASP A 187 -5.99 -1.93 1.10
N ARG A 188 -4.90 -1.46 0.48
CA ARG A 188 -4.73 -1.39 -0.97
C ARG A 188 -3.26 -1.30 -1.32
N LEU A 189 -2.93 -1.74 -2.53
CA LEU A 189 -1.62 -1.49 -3.12
C LEU A 189 -1.47 -0.02 -3.54
N ASN A 190 -0.24 0.49 -3.53
CA ASN A 190 0.06 1.86 -3.97
C ASN A 190 -0.15 2.01 -5.47
N TYR A 191 -1.07 2.87 -5.88
CA TYR A 191 -1.35 3.13 -7.29
C TYR A 191 -0.60 4.37 -7.78
N VAL A 192 0.33 4.16 -8.71
CA VAL A 192 1.00 5.23 -9.45
C VAL A 192 0.36 5.32 -10.85
N PRO A 193 -0.22 6.46 -11.23
CA PRO A 193 -0.82 6.62 -12.55
C PRO A 193 0.21 6.47 -13.67
N ASP A 194 -0.10 5.64 -14.67
CA ASP A 194 0.67 5.58 -15.92
C ASP A 194 0.35 6.83 -16.77
N PRO A 195 1.36 7.65 -17.12
CA PRO A 195 1.17 8.82 -17.98
C PRO A 195 0.49 8.52 -19.32
N THR A 196 0.69 7.32 -19.86
CA THR A 196 0.10 6.89 -21.14
C THR A 196 -1.40 6.62 -21.03
N ASP A 197 -1.90 6.35 -19.82
CA ASP A 197 -3.30 6.04 -19.55
C ASP A 197 -4.09 7.19 -18.93
N ILE A 198 -3.51 8.40 -18.81
CA ILE A 198 -4.13 9.56 -18.13
C ILE A 198 -5.56 9.85 -18.63
N LEU A 199 -5.83 9.61 -19.92
CA LEU A 199 -7.16 9.82 -20.53
C LEU A 199 -8.07 8.57 -20.53
N ASN A 200 -7.51 7.41 -20.18
CA ASN A 200 -8.22 6.13 -20.08
C ASN A 200 -8.73 5.88 -18.67
N MET A 201 -9.81 6.59 -18.32
CA MET A 201 -10.39 6.55 -16.98
C MET A 201 -10.83 5.14 -16.54
N ASN A 202 -11.40 4.35 -17.46
CA ASN A 202 -11.85 2.99 -17.16
C ASN A 202 -10.67 2.12 -16.74
N LYS A 203 -9.55 2.18 -17.48
CA LYS A 203 -8.34 1.41 -17.14
C LYS A 203 -7.80 1.84 -15.77
N GLN A 204 -7.68 3.14 -15.51
CA GLN A 204 -7.19 3.64 -14.21
C GLN A 204 -8.06 3.21 -13.04
N LEU A 205 -9.39 3.33 -13.16
CA LEU A 205 -10.32 2.94 -12.11
C LEU A 205 -10.30 1.43 -11.89
N MET A 206 -10.27 0.64 -12.97
CA MET A 206 -10.14 -0.81 -12.85
C MET A 206 -8.82 -1.22 -12.19
N THR A 207 -7.69 -0.59 -12.51
CA THR A 207 -6.42 -0.87 -11.82
C THR A 207 -6.53 -0.56 -10.33
N ARG A 208 -7.09 0.60 -9.95
CA ARG A 208 -7.34 0.94 -8.54
C ARG A 208 -8.23 -0.09 -7.83
N VAL A 209 -9.25 -0.60 -8.51
CA VAL A 209 -10.14 -1.65 -7.99
C VAL A 209 -9.38 -2.95 -7.76
N LYS A 210 -8.56 -3.39 -8.70
CA LYS A 210 -7.69 -4.57 -8.51
C LYS A 210 -6.77 -4.39 -7.30
N TYR A 211 -6.14 -3.23 -7.18
CA TYR A 211 -5.21 -2.90 -6.10
C TYR A 211 -5.91 -2.89 -4.74
N GLN A 212 -7.13 -2.35 -4.68
CA GLN A 212 -7.96 -2.38 -3.48
C GLN A 212 -8.38 -3.82 -3.13
N ILE A 213 -8.90 -4.60 -4.08
CA ILE A 213 -9.37 -5.97 -3.82
C ILE A 213 -8.25 -6.85 -3.28
N VAL A 214 -7.04 -6.75 -3.84
CA VAL A 214 -5.90 -7.53 -3.37
C VAL A 214 -5.47 -7.08 -1.97
N GLY A 215 -5.36 -5.77 -1.73
CA GLY A 215 -4.91 -5.25 -0.44
C GLY A 215 -5.94 -5.42 0.68
N GLU A 216 -7.23 -5.20 0.43
CA GLU A 216 -8.27 -5.19 1.48
C GLU A 216 -8.47 -6.59 2.08
N LYS A 217 -8.18 -7.64 1.30
CA LYS A 217 -8.27 -9.02 1.76
C LYS A 217 -7.10 -9.44 2.65
N PHE A 218 -5.98 -8.71 2.61
CA PHE A 218 -4.75 -9.06 3.33
C PHE A 218 -4.98 -9.24 4.83
N VAL A 219 -5.57 -8.23 5.48
CA VAL A 219 -5.81 -8.25 6.93
C VAL A 219 -6.74 -9.40 7.31
N LYS A 220 -7.79 -9.65 6.52
CA LYS A 220 -8.70 -10.77 6.76
C LYS A 220 -7.98 -12.11 6.68
N ILE A 221 -7.17 -12.34 5.63
CA ILE A 221 -6.39 -13.58 5.50
C ILE A 221 -5.39 -13.73 6.65
N LEU A 222 -4.76 -12.63 7.08
CA LEU A 222 -3.88 -12.63 8.23
C LEU A 222 -4.61 -13.02 9.52
N GLN A 223 -5.81 -12.47 9.75
CA GLN A 223 -6.64 -12.78 10.92
C GLN A 223 -7.21 -14.20 10.92
N ASP A 224 -7.63 -14.70 9.76
CA ASP A 224 -8.10 -16.06 9.59
C ASP A 224 -6.99 -17.07 9.95
N LYS A 225 -5.72 -16.69 9.71
CA LYS A 225 -4.54 -17.50 10.05
C LYS A 225 -4.04 -17.31 11.48
N PHE A 226 -4.13 -16.09 12.00
CA PHE A 226 -3.67 -15.68 13.32
C PHE A 226 -4.83 -15.06 14.10
N PRO A 227 -5.70 -15.87 14.73
CA PRO A 227 -6.93 -15.39 15.37
C PRO A 227 -6.69 -14.41 16.53
N ASN A 228 -5.48 -14.34 17.08
CA ASN A 228 -5.05 -13.37 18.09
C ASN A 228 -5.01 -11.93 17.53
N LEU A 229 -4.85 -11.75 16.22
CA LEU A 229 -4.75 -10.43 15.57
C LEU A 229 -6.12 -9.78 15.30
N GLN A 230 -7.04 -9.84 16.25
CA GLN A 230 -8.29 -9.08 16.14
C GLN A 230 -8.01 -7.58 16.22
N VAL A 231 -8.74 -6.78 15.43
CA VAL A 231 -8.63 -5.33 15.50
C VAL A 231 -9.16 -4.87 16.86
N ALA A 232 -8.26 -4.36 17.69
CA ALA A 232 -8.60 -3.70 18.95
C ALA A 232 -9.21 -2.31 18.74
#